data_AF-A0ABD0RHI2-F1
#
_entry.id   AF-A0ABD0RHI2-F1
#
_cell.length_a   1.000
_cell.length_b   1.000
_cell.length_c   1.000
_cell.angle_alpha   90.00
_cell.angle_beta   90.00
_cell.angle_gamma   90.00
#
_symmetry.space_group_name_H-M   'P 1'
#
loop_
_entity.id
_entity.type
_entity.pdbx_description
1 polymer ?
#
loop_
_entity_poly.entity_id
_entity_poly.type
_entity_poly.pdbx_seq_one_letter_code
_entity_poly.pdbx_strand_id
1 'polypeptide(L)'
;MGGASQAKKGKMNTEWEDSPSQFEEELALFDEMEMEVESGEGQAGHDVIPVGDLFSADLNPRWKRPHAPPLQPNSDTLIFQQIDLDYYLGPAVAGMPGQVQGKVPIVRMFGVTDSGNSVCCHIHGFAPYFYVPAPNGFTNAHLAEFQRELNSVVLKDMRSNKDNIAVTVLAVDITKKE
;
A
#
# COMPACT_ATOMS: atom_id res chain seq x y z
N MET A 1 16.45 15.22 72.99
CA MET A 1 17.55 14.61 72.22
C MET A 1 16.95 13.91 71.02
N GLY A 2 17.44 14.25 69.81
CA GLY A 2 17.38 13.53 68.52
C GLY A 2 16.02 13.01 68.03
N GLY A 3 15.54 13.26 66.83
CA GLY A 3 16.13 13.83 65.61
C GLY A 3 15.07 13.65 64.50
N ALA A 4 14.97 14.62 63.59
CA ALA A 4 14.01 14.60 62.50
C ALA A 4 14.41 13.58 61.42
N SER A 5 13.45 12.78 60.95
CA SER A 5 13.62 11.91 59.78
C SER A 5 12.78 12.43 58.63
N GLN A 6 13.47 12.95 57.61
CA GLN A 6 12.92 13.56 56.41
C GLN A 6 12.12 12.57 55.54
N ALA A 7 11.10 13.11 54.88
CA ALA A 7 10.31 12.43 53.86
C ALA A 7 11.19 11.90 52.71
N LYS A 8 11.13 10.59 52.45
CA LYS A 8 11.65 10.02 51.19
C LYS A 8 10.63 10.31 50.09
N LYS A 9 10.88 11.39 49.36
CA LYS A 9 10.28 11.64 48.04
C LYS A 9 10.77 10.51 47.11
N GLY A 10 9.86 9.61 46.72
CA GLY A 10 10.16 8.58 45.73
C GLY A 10 10.62 9.27 44.44
N LYS A 11 11.81 8.90 43.96
CA LYS A 11 12.29 9.28 42.64
C LYS A 11 11.29 8.73 41.62
N MET A 12 10.64 9.62 40.89
CA MET A 12 9.89 9.29 39.68
C MET A 12 10.94 8.96 38.62
N ASN A 13 11.34 7.70 38.57
CA ASN A 13 12.16 7.16 37.50
C ASN A 13 11.21 6.88 36.34
N THR A 14 11.03 7.85 35.45
CA THR A 14 10.35 7.65 34.18
C THR A 14 11.37 7.02 33.22
N GLU A 15 11.77 5.80 33.52
CA GLU A 15 12.20 4.87 32.48
C GLU A 15 10.90 4.41 31.83
N TRP A 16 10.64 4.89 30.62
CA TRP A 16 9.64 4.32 29.76
C TRP A 16 10.07 2.87 29.54
N GLU A 17 9.52 1.94 30.33
CA GLU A 17 9.62 0.52 30.07
C GLU A 17 8.99 0.30 28.70
N ASP A 18 9.84 0.05 27.71
CA ASP A 18 9.49 -0.41 26.35
C ASP A 18 9.04 -1.88 26.40
N SER A 19 8.25 -2.20 27.42
CA SER A 19 7.62 -3.50 27.64
C SER A 19 6.18 -3.37 27.16
N PRO A 20 5.69 -4.31 26.34
CA PRO A 20 4.32 -4.25 25.84
C PRO A 20 3.36 -4.07 27.01
N SER A 21 2.39 -3.18 26.84
CA SER A 21 1.35 -3.04 27.87
C SER A 21 0.58 -4.35 28.00
N GLN A 22 -0.02 -4.61 29.17
CA GLN A 22 -0.85 -5.81 29.39
C GLN A 22 -1.95 -5.97 28.32
N PHE A 23 -2.40 -4.86 27.72
CA PHE A 23 -3.34 -4.84 26.61
C PHE A 23 -2.70 -5.24 25.26
N GLU A 24 -1.45 -4.85 24.99
CA GLU A 24 -0.71 -5.33 23.82
C GLU A 24 -0.36 -6.81 23.90
N GLU A 25 -0.07 -7.33 25.10
CA GLU A 25 0.13 -8.76 25.31
C GLU A 25 -1.17 -9.55 25.06
N GLU A 26 -2.32 -9.04 25.52
CA GLU A 26 -3.62 -9.65 25.26
C GLU A 26 -3.99 -9.61 23.77
N LEU A 27 -3.68 -8.51 23.07
CA LEU A 27 -3.83 -8.40 21.61
C LEU A 27 -2.92 -9.37 20.85
N ALA A 28 -1.65 -9.51 21.25
CA ALA A 28 -0.73 -10.46 20.63
C ALA A 28 -1.18 -11.91 20.84
N LEU A 29 -1.74 -12.24 22.01
CA LEU A 29 -2.34 -13.55 22.28
C LEU A 29 -3.59 -13.80 21.43
N PHE A 30 -4.40 -12.77 21.14
CA PHE A 30 -5.54 -12.88 20.23
C PHE A 30 -5.09 -13.07 18.78
N ASP A 31 -4.08 -12.32 18.32
CA ASP A 31 -3.50 -12.47 16.97
C ASP A 31 -2.83 -13.85 16.79
N GLU A 32 -2.12 -14.34 17.80
CA GLU A 32 -1.53 -15.70 17.79
C GLU A 32 -2.63 -16.77 17.80
N MET A 33 -3.70 -16.59 18.58
CA MET A 33 -4.82 -17.52 18.59
C MET A 33 -5.63 -17.48 17.29
N GLU A 34 -5.80 -16.32 16.65
CA GLU A 34 -6.39 -16.22 15.31
C GLU A 34 -5.53 -16.91 14.25
N MET A 35 -4.21 -16.75 14.29
CA MET A 35 -3.30 -17.48 13.40
C MET A 35 -3.27 -19.00 13.68
N GLU A 36 -3.37 -19.42 14.94
CA GLU A 36 -3.48 -20.84 15.31
C GLU A 36 -4.82 -21.44 14.88
N VAL A 37 -5.91 -20.67 14.92
CA VAL A 37 -7.21 -21.09 14.36
C VAL A 37 -7.13 -21.16 12.83
N GLU A 38 -6.48 -20.19 12.18
CA GLU A 38 -6.31 -20.17 10.72
C GLU A 38 -5.36 -21.29 10.21
N SER A 39 -4.42 -21.75 11.05
CA SER A 39 -3.48 -22.84 10.71
C SER A 39 -3.93 -24.23 11.19
N GLY A 40 -4.76 -24.31 12.23
CA GLY A 40 -5.38 -25.54 12.75
C GLY A 40 -6.67 -25.93 12.02
N GLU A 41 -7.40 -24.96 11.46
CA GLU A 41 -8.49 -25.20 10.52
C GLU A 41 -7.94 -25.47 9.12
N GLY A 42 -7.34 -26.66 8.95
CA GLY A 42 -7.26 -27.26 7.63
C GLY A 42 -8.68 -27.38 7.06
N GLN A 43 -9.05 -26.46 6.16
CA GLN A 43 -10.24 -26.55 5.30
C GLN A 43 -11.54 -26.99 6.00
N ALA A 44 -11.85 -26.43 7.16
CA ALA A 44 -13.13 -26.68 7.82
C ALA A 44 -14.03 -25.44 7.76
N GLY A 45 -14.73 -25.28 6.63
CA GLY A 45 -16.09 -24.71 6.70
C GLY A 45 -16.28 -23.21 6.52
N HIS A 46 -15.38 -22.47 5.87
CA HIS A 46 -15.94 -21.54 4.89
C HIS A 46 -16.48 -22.43 3.78
N ASP A 47 -17.80 -22.47 3.62
CA ASP A 47 -18.44 -22.92 2.39
C ASP A 47 -17.93 -22.02 1.25
N VAL A 48 -16.68 -22.23 0.83
CA VAL A 48 -16.21 -21.83 -0.48
C VAL A 48 -17.00 -22.72 -1.40
N ILE A 49 -18.23 -22.29 -1.73
CA ILE A 49 -18.92 -22.96 -2.81
C ILE A 49 -18.00 -22.75 -4.01
N PRO A 50 -17.47 -23.83 -4.62
CA PRO A 50 -16.69 -23.68 -5.83
C PRO A 50 -17.55 -22.86 -6.79
N VAL A 51 -17.03 -21.71 -7.22
CA VAL A 51 -17.76 -20.73 -8.06
C VAL A 51 -18.40 -21.42 -9.28
N GLY A 52 -17.83 -22.55 -9.71
CA GLY A 52 -18.37 -23.39 -10.78
C GLY A 52 -19.75 -24.03 -10.53
N ASP A 53 -20.16 -24.25 -9.28
CA ASP A 53 -21.41 -24.93 -8.93
C ASP A 53 -22.49 -24.01 -8.34
N LEU A 54 -22.14 -22.80 -7.90
CA LEU A 54 -23.12 -21.83 -7.39
C LEU A 54 -23.74 -20.95 -8.50
N PHE A 55 -23.10 -20.89 -9.66
CA PHE A 55 -23.61 -20.24 -10.85
C PHE A 55 -23.78 -21.32 -11.91
N SER A 56 -25.00 -21.59 -12.37
CA SER A 56 -25.16 -22.33 -13.63
C SER A 56 -24.30 -21.63 -14.69
N ALA A 57 -23.36 -22.35 -15.31
CA ALA A 57 -22.52 -21.83 -16.40
C ALA A 57 -23.38 -21.16 -17.51
N ASP A 58 -24.63 -21.60 -17.61
CA ASP A 58 -25.70 -20.96 -18.37
C ASP A 58 -26.34 -19.79 -17.60
N LEU A 59 -25.59 -18.70 -17.44
CA LEU A 59 -26.19 -17.41 -17.08
C LEU A 59 -27.32 -17.10 -18.08
N ASN A 60 -28.52 -16.81 -17.56
CA ASN A 60 -29.65 -16.44 -18.39
C ASN A 60 -29.22 -15.28 -19.34
N PRO A 61 -29.37 -15.44 -20.67
CA PRO A 61 -28.87 -14.49 -21.66
C PRO A 61 -29.32 -13.04 -21.42
N ARG A 62 -30.46 -12.85 -20.73
CA ARG A 62 -31.00 -11.53 -20.36
C ARG A 62 -30.07 -10.73 -19.43
N TRP A 63 -29.20 -11.38 -18.66
CA TRP A 63 -28.32 -10.74 -17.69
C TRP A 63 -26.87 -10.62 -18.16
N LYS A 64 -26.53 -11.24 -19.29
CA LYS A 64 -25.19 -11.12 -19.89
C LYS A 64 -25.03 -9.71 -20.45
N ARG A 65 -23.85 -9.13 -20.24
CA ARG A 65 -23.47 -7.90 -20.93
C ARG A 65 -23.34 -8.17 -22.43
N PRO A 66 -23.51 -7.15 -23.28
CA PRO A 66 -23.19 -7.25 -24.70
C PRO A 66 -21.75 -7.72 -24.93
N HIS A 67 -21.49 -8.34 -26.07
CA HIS A 67 -20.13 -8.70 -26.47
C HIS A 67 -19.35 -7.43 -26.80
N ALA A 68 -18.11 -7.34 -26.31
CA ALA A 68 -17.25 -6.20 -26.60
C ALA A 68 -16.90 -6.15 -28.10
N PRO A 69 -17.01 -5.00 -28.76
CA PRO A 69 -16.54 -4.88 -30.14
C PRO A 69 -15.02 -5.12 -30.18
N PRO A 70 -14.48 -5.63 -31.30
CA PRO A 70 -13.03 -5.76 -31.46
C PRO A 70 -12.38 -4.38 -31.38
N LEU A 71 -11.30 -4.26 -30.59
CA LEU A 71 -10.56 -3.03 -30.38
C LEU A 71 -9.17 -3.17 -31.02
N GLN A 72 -8.79 -2.23 -31.89
CA GLN A 72 -7.46 -2.11 -32.48
C GLN A 72 -6.66 -1.03 -31.74
N PRO A 73 -5.68 -1.40 -30.88
CA PRO A 73 -5.02 -0.44 -29.99
C PRO A 73 -4.28 0.71 -30.69
N ASN A 74 -3.88 0.51 -31.95
CA ASN A 74 -3.08 1.49 -32.70
C ASN A 74 -3.94 2.51 -33.47
N SER A 75 -5.25 2.29 -33.60
CA SER A 75 -6.15 3.16 -34.36
C SER A 75 -7.35 3.63 -33.55
N ASP A 76 -7.82 2.80 -32.62
CA ASP A 76 -9.09 3.03 -31.95
C ASP A 76 -8.87 3.74 -30.62
N THR A 77 -9.75 4.68 -30.31
CA THR A 77 -9.79 5.33 -29.00
C THR A 77 -10.75 4.58 -28.08
N LEU A 78 -10.29 4.17 -26.91
CA LEU A 78 -11.16 3.57 -25.89
C LEU A 78 -11.77 4.67 -25.02
N ILE A 79 -13.09 4.82 -25.08
CA ILE A 79 -13.86 5.80 -24.29
C ILE A 79 -14.78 5.06 -23.34
N PHE A 80 -14.68 5.35 -22.04
CA PHE A 80 -15.52 4.75 -21.00
C PHE A 80 -15.66 5.68 -19.80
N GLN A 81 -16.76 5.53 -19.06
CA GLN A 81 -17.00 6.24 -17.80
C GLN A 81 -16.39 5.45 -16.64
N GLN A 82 -15.51 6.09 -15.89
CA GLN A 82 -14.95 5.54 -14.66
C GLN A 82 -16.03 5.43 -13.56
N ILE A 83 -15.96 4.35 -12.79
CA ILE A 83 -16.86 4.06 -11.67
C ILE A 83 -16.05 3.92 -10.38
N ASP A 84 -14.98 3.13 -10.40
CA ASP A 84 -14.21 2.81 -9.20
C ASP A 84 -12.70 2.77 -9.49
N LEU A 85 -11.91 2.96 -8.43
CA LEU A 85 -10.46 2.97 -8.45
C LEU A 85 -9.91 2.14 -7.30
N ASP A 86 -8.93 1.32 -7.63
CA ASP A 86 -8.16 0.55 -6.66
C ASP A 86 -6.68 0.55 -7.08
N TYR A 87 -5.77 0.10 -6.23
CA TYR A 87 -4.38 -0.12 -6.61
C TYR A 87 -3.85 -1.44 -6.05
N TYR A 88 -2.85 -1.99 -6.74
CA TYR A 88 -2.10 -3.13 -6.24
C TYR A 88 -0.63 -2.99 -6.59
N LEU A 89 0.21 -3.80 -5.94
CA LEU A 89 1.62 -3.90 -6.25
C LEU A 89 1.84 -5.01 -7.28
N GLY A 90 2.42 -4.67 -8.43
CA GLY A 90 2.67 -5.62 -9.52
C GLY A 90 3.99 -5.36 -10.25
N PRO A 91 4.33 -6.17 -11.27
CA PRO A 91 5.57 -5.98 -12.02
C PRO A 91 5.54 -4.67 -12.83
N ALA A 92 6.70 -4.02 -12.92
CA ALA A 92 6.86 -2.84 -13.76
C ALA A 92 6.68 -3.18 -15.25
N VAL A 93 6.05 -2.27 -16.00
CA VAL A 93 5.89 -2.38 -17.45
C VAL A 93 7.03 -1.62 -18.14
N ALA A 94 7.70 -2.27 -19.10
CA ALA A 94 8.80 -1.67 -19.83
C ALA A 94 8.37 -0.39 -20.56
N GLY A 95 9.20 0.65 -20.49
CA GLY A 95 8.93 1.95 -21.12
C GLY A 95 8.04 2.90 -20.30
N MET A 96 7.50 2.46 -19.16
CA MET A 96 6.75 3.34 -18.25
C MET A 96 7.71 4.08 -17.30
N PRO A 97 7.41 5.34 -16.94
CA PRO A 97 8.23 6.11 -15.98
C PRO A 97 8.13 5.55 -14.56
N GLY A 98 8.98 6.04 -13.65
CA GLY A 98 8.95 5.68 -12.24
C GLY A 98 9.87 4.50 -11.89
N GLN A 99 9.52 3.76 -10.84
CA GLN A 99 10.31 2.60 -10.39
C GLN A 99 10.25 1.49 -11.44
N VAL A 100 11.41 0.90 -11.77
CA VAL A 100 11.51 -0.17 -12.77
C VAL A 100 11.96 -1.51 -12.16
N GLN A 101 12.27 -1.53 -10.86
CA GLN A 101 12.74 -2.71 -10.14
C GLN A 101 11.76 -3.09 -9.03
N GLY A 102 11.54 -4.39 -8.87
CA GLY A 102 10.61 -4.91 -7.86
C GLY A 102 9.15 -4.69 -8.23
N LYS A 103 8.28 -4.75 -7.21
CA LYS A 103 6.87 -4.45 -7.38
C LYS A 103 6.64 -2.94 -7.33
N VAL A 104 5.77 -2.46 -8.22
CA VAL A 104 5.43 -1.05 -8.37
C VAL A 104 3.92 -0.86 -8.23
N PRO A 105 3.46 0.33 -7.77
CA PRO A 105 2.05 0.61 -7.68
C PRO A 105 1.43 0.69 -9.08
N ILE A 106 0.32 -0.03 -9.27
CA ILE A 106 -0.50 -0.02 -10.48
C ILE A 106 -1.92 0.35 -10.07
N VAL A 107 -2.47 1.41 -10.65
CA VAL A 107 -3.85 1.82 -10.41
C VAL A 107 -4.76 1.06 -11.36
N ARG A 108 -5.81 0.43 -10.84
CA ARG A 108 -6.89 -0.20 -11.60
C ARG A 108 -8.08 0.74 -11.62
N MET A 109 -8.53 1.07 -12.82
CA MET A 109 -9.72 1.88 -13.05
C MET A 109 -10.80 1.00 -13.69
N PHE A 110 -11.90 0.85 -12.95
CA PHE A 110 -13.07 0.12 -13.41
C PHE A 110 -14.09 1.08 -13.99
N GLY A 111 -14.74 0.68 -15.08
CA GLY A 111 -15.76 1.51 -15.69
C GLY A 111 -16.55 0.82 -16.78
N VAL A 112 -17.37 1.60 -17.49
CA VAL A 112 -18.25 1.10 -18.54
C VAL A 112 -18.20 1.98 -19.78
N THR A 113 -18.13 1.35 -20.96
CA THR A 113 -18.26 2.04 -22.24
C THR A 113 -19.72 2.49 -22.46
N ASP A 114 -19.94 3.42 -23.41
CA ASP A 114 -21.28 3.84 -23.83
C ASP A 114 -22.15 2.66 -24.33
N SER A 115 -21.51 1.64 -24.92
CA SER A 115 -22.19 0.40 -25.34
C SER A 115 -22.43 -0.61 -24.21
N GLY A 116 -22.14 -0.27 -22.94
CA GLY A 116 -22.41 -1.10 -21.77
C GLY A 116 -21.37 -2.18 -21.46
N ASN A 117 -20.24 -2.20 -22.17
CA ASN A 117 -19.12 -3.13 -21.90
C ASN A 117 -18.33 -2.69 -20.68
N SER A 118 -18.00 -3.63 -19.80
CA SER A 118 -17.13 -3.40 -18.64
C SER A 118 -15.67 -3.27 -19.08
N VAL A 119 -14.95 -2.32 -18.48
CA VAL A 119 -13.53 -2.04 -18.73
C VAL A 119 -12.77 -2.10 -17.42
N CYS A 120 -11.60 -2.74 -17.46
CA CYS A 120 -10.58 -2.66 -16.41
C CYS A 120 -9.31 -2.09 -17.05
N CYS A 121 -9.00 -0.83 -16.73
CA CYS A 121 -7.83 -0.13 -17.24
C CYS A 121 -6.71 -0.16 -16.18
N HIS A 122 -5.52 -0.60 -16.57
CA HIS A 122 -4.33 -0.61 -15.71
C HIS A 122 -3.48 0.61 -16.05
N ILE A 123 -3.27 1.48 -15.06
CA ILE A 123 -2.53 2.72 -15.19
C ILE A 123 -1.17 2.52 -14.51
N HIS A 124 -0.11 2.71 -15.29
CA HIS A 124 1.27 2.52 -14.86
C HIS A 124 2.03 3.86 -14.87
N GLY A 125 3.17 3.88 -14.19
CA GLY A 125 4.11 5.00 -14.23
C GLY A 125 3.74 6.19 -13.34
N PHE A 126 2.85 5.98 -12.38
CA PHE A 126 2.57 6.95 -11.33
C PHE A 126 3.33 6.58 -10.05
N ALA A 127 4.04 7.55 -9.48
CA ALA A 127 4.68 7.44 -8.18
C ALA A 127 4.08 8.51 -7.24
N PRO A 128 3.61 8.14 -6.04
CA PRO A 128 3.14 9.12 -5.06
C PRO A 128 4.23 10.13 -4.71
N TYR A 129 3.83 11.38 -4.52
CA TYR A 129 4.70 12.48 -4.12
C TYR A 129 4.02 13.36 -3.08
N PHE A 130 4.82 14.10 -2.33
CA PHE A 130 4.35 15.08 -1.36
C PHE A 130 5.26 16.32 -1.38
N TYR A 131 4.80 17.41 -0.78
CA TYR A 131 5.56 18.64 -0.67
C TYR A 131 5.95 18.89 0.78
N VAL A 132 7.14 19.42 0.98
CA VAL A 132 7.61 19.96 2.26
C VAL A 132 8.19 21.35 2.02
N PRO A 133 8.08 22.28 2.99
CA PRO A 133 8.76 23.56 2.91
C PRO A 133 10.27 23.35 2.81
N ALA A 134 10.89 23.97 1.80
CA ALA A 134 12.34 23.92 1.65
C ALA A 134 13.01 24.76 2.75
N PRO A 135 14.04 24.23 3.44
CA PRO A 135 14.82 25.01 4.40
C PRO A 135 15.46 26.25 3.75
N ASN A 136 15.69 27.30 4.55
CA ASN A 136 16.38 28.50 4.06
C ASN A 136 17.76 28.13 3.51
N GLY A 137 18.06 28.58 2.29
CA GLY A 137 19.32 28.27 1.61
C GLY A 137 19.39 26.88 0.97
N PHE A 138 18.28 26.12 0.95
CA PHE A 138 18.22 24.87 0.18
C PHE A 138 18.24 25.16 -1.32
N THR A 139 19.12 24.50 -2.07
CA THR A 139 19.32 24.74 -3.50
C THR A 139 19.41 23.42 -4.26
N ASN A 140 19.42 23.49 -5.60
CA ASN A 140 19.59 22.33 -6.48
C ASN A 140 20.84 21.50 -6.17
N ALA A 141 21.90 22.12 -5.63
CA ALA A 141 23.13 21.42 -5.28
C ALA A 141 22.93 20.37 -4.16
N HIS A 142 21.89 20.53 -3.32
CA HIS A 142 21.61 19.64 -2.20
C HIS A 142 20.67 18.48 -2.55
N LEU A 143 20.01 18.49 -3.73
CA LEU A 143 18.97 17.53 -4.08
C LEU A 143 19.49 16.08 -4.11
N ALA A 144 20.63 15.85 -4.75
CA ALA A 144 21.20 14.51 -4.89
C ALA A 144 21.61 13.92 -3.54
N GLU A 145 22.20 14.73 -2.66
CA GLU A 145 22.56 14.30 -1.30
C GLU A 145 21.31 14.03 -0.47
N PHE A 146 20.34 14.95 -0.48
CA PHE A 146 19.10 14.79 0.27
C PHE A 146 18.29 13.56 -0.19
N GLN A 147 18.19 13.31 -1.49
CA GLN A 147 17.55 12.11 -2.03
C GLN A 147 18.22 10.84 -1.49
N ARG A 148 19.56 10.79 -1.53
CA ARG A 148 20.34 9.63 -1.06
C ARG A 148 20.15 9.39 0.43
N GLU A 149 20.23 10.45 1.24
CA GLU A 149 20.06 10.35 2.70
C GLU A 149 18.63 9.94 3.06
N LEU A 150 17.61 10.55 2.44
CA LEU A 150 16.21 10.19 2.66
C LEU A 150 15.95 8.72 2.28
N ASN A 151 16.46 8.27 1.13
CA ASN A 151 16.36 6.87 0.73
C ASN A 151 17.00 5.94 1.78
N SER A 152 18.20 6.28 2.27
CA SER A 152 18.87 5.48 3.30
C SER A 152 18.09 5.45 4.61
N VAL A 153 17.52 6.56 5.05
CA VAL A 153 16.77 6.63 6.31
C VAL A 153 15.49 5.81 6.22
N VAL A 154 14.73 5.95 5.12
CA VAL A 154 13.49 5.18 4.90
C VAL A 154 13.79 3.67 4.84
N LEU A 155 14.85 3.26 4.15
CA LEU A 155 15.24 1.84 4.10
C LEU A 155 15.62 1.27 5.47
N LYS A 156 16.22 2.07 6.35
CA LYS A 156 16.59 1.66 7.72
C LYS A 156 15.37 1.58 8.64
N ASP A 157 14.37 2.43 8.41
CA ASP A 157 13.14 2.48 9.20
C ASP A 157 12.15 1.36 8.84
N MET A 158 12.33 0.74 7.66
CA MET A 158 11.55 -0.43 7.27
C MET A 158 11.77 -1.61 8.24
N ARG A 159 10.75 -1.94 9.03
CA ARG A 159 10.75 -3.10 9.96
C ARG A 159 11.00 -4.43 9.25
N SER A 160 10.58 -4.57 7.99
CA SER A 160 10.78 -5.78 7.18
C SER A 160 10.94 -5.42 5.71
N ASN A 161 11.95 -6.00 5.05
CA ASN A 161 12.22 -5.79 3.62
C ASN A 161 12.06 -7.10 2.81
N LYS A 162 10.88 -7.73 2.90
CA LYS A 162 10.58 -9.01 2.23
C LYS A 162 10.78 -8.97 0.70
N ASP A 163 10.51 -7.81 0.09
CA ASP A 163 10.62 -7.63 -1.36
C ASP A 163 12.01 -7.12 -1.82
N ASN A 164 13.02 -7.08 -0.92
CA ASN A 164 14.39 -6.60 -1.20
C ASN A 164 14.41 -5.21 -1.88
N ILE A 165 13.57 -4.30 -1.39
CA ILE A 165 13.47 -2.93 -1.86
C ILE A 165 14.82 -2.24 -1.62
N ALA A 166 15.41 -1.73 -2.69
CA ALA A 166 16.68 -0.98 -2.66
C ALA A 166 16.50 0.52 -2.90
N VAL A 167 15.36 0.93 -3.45
CA VAL A 167 15.03 2.32 -3.77
C VAL A 167 13.63 2.60 -3.26
N THR A 168 13.51 3.57 -2.36
CA THR A 168 12.26 4.07 -1.76
C THR A 168 11.97 5.51 -2.17
N VAL A 169 13.01 6.28 -2.54
CA VAL A 169 12.89 7.67 -2.99
C VAL A 169 13.37 7.80 -4.44
N LEU A 170 12.42 7.98 -5.36
CA LEU A 170 12.70 8.01 -6.79
C LEU A 170 13.33 9.33 -7.25
N ALA A 171 12.88 10.45 -6.67
CA ALA A 171 13.36 11.77 -7.02
C ALA A 171 13.10 12.76 -5.88
N VAL A 172 13.86 13.85 -5.87
CA VAL A 172 13.60 15.04 -5.08
C VAL A 172 13.80 16.24 -6.00
N ASP A 173 12.77 17.07 -6.10
CA ASP A 173 12.80 18.28 -6.91
C ASP A 173 12.48 19.50 -6.03
N ILE A 174 13.07 20.65 -6.38
CA ILE A 174 12.71 21.93 -5.80
C ILE A 174 11.76 22.66 -6.76
N THR A 175 10.67 23.21 -6.22
CA THR A 175 9.72 23.99 -7.00
C THR A 175 9.21 25.17 -6.20
N LYS A 176 8.71 26.20 -6.89
CA LYS A 176 8.01 27.33 -6.26
C LYS A 176 6.52 27.04 -6.34
N LYS A 177 5.86 27.03 -5.18
CA LYS A 177 4.41 26.91 -5.04
C LYS A 177 3.90 28.04 -4.16
N GLU A 178 2.74 28.58 -4.54
CA GLU A 178 1.98 29.58 -3.81
C GLU A 178 0.92 28.91 -2.92
#